data_AF-A0A1T5AEC2-F1
#
_entry.id   AF-A0A1T5AEC2-F1
#
_cell.length_a   1.000
_cell.length_b   1.000
_cell.length_c   1.000
_cell.angle_alpha   90.00
_cell.angle_beta   90.00
_cell.angle_gamma   90.00
#
_symmetry.space_group_name_H-M   'P 1'
#
loop_
_entity.id
_entity.type
_entity.pdbx_description
1 polymer ?
#
loop_
_entity_poly.entity_id
_entity_poly.type
_entity_poly.pdbx_seq_one_letter_code
_entity_poly.pdbx_strand_id
1 'polypeptide(L)'
;DVVNNTINIWSEDPAGDYSTPEGTDTTPDYNVDRASTLSITKVADADRVTAGESISFMLTITNDGPSAIQSGKIISLGERPSAGLTITGYTVTSGNGTVAGTGNSATVTTGAVIPVGGTITVSVTADVDADAPAT
;
A
#
# COMPACT_ATOMS: atom_id res chain seq x y z
N ASP A 1 -8.09 12.72 -7.84
CA ASP A 1 -8.32 13.26 -9.19
C ASP A 1 -9.73 13.74 -9.28
N VAL A 2 -10.00 14.69 -10.16
CA VAL A 2 -11.36 15.14 -10.46
C VAL A 2 -11.68 14.84 -11.91
N VAL A 3 -12.93 14.51 -12.18
CA VAL A 3 -13.46 14.35 -13.54
C VAL A 3 -14.65 15.28 -13.71
N ASN A 4 -14.74 15.90 -14.88
CA ASN A 4 -15.89 16.67 -15.32
C ASN A 4 -16.20 16.35 -16.78
N ASN A 5 -17.42 16.65 -17.18
CA ASN A 5 -17.89 16.47 -18.55
C ASN A 5 -18.45 17.80 -19.06
N THR A 6 -17.98 18.24 -20.23
CA THR A 6 -18.42 19.49 -20.87
C THR A 6 -19.20 19.19 -22.13
N ILE A 7 -20.38 19.79 -22.27
CA ILE A 7 -21.15 19.80 -23.51
C ILE A 7 -21.08 21.21 -24.10
N ASN A 8 -20.87 21.26 -25.41
CA ASN A 8 -20.91 22.48 -26.20
C ASN A 8 -22.08 22.37 -27.20
N ILE A 9 -22.83 23.45 -27.37
CA ILE A 9 -23.99 23.54 -28.27
C ILE A 9 -23.65 24.51 -29.40
N TRP A 10 -24.04 24.13 -30.62
CA TRP A 10 -24.03 24.99 -31.80
C TRP A 10 -25.39 24.83 -32.49
N SER A 11 -26.07 25.93 -32.80
CA SER A 11 -27.08 25.92 -33.85
C SER A 11 -26.36 26.07 -35.21
N GLU A 12 -26.88 25.43 -36.25
CA GLU A 12 -26.29 25.41 -37.60
C GLU A 12 -25.75 26.78 -38.01
N ASP A 13 -24.45 26.90 -38.34
CA ASP A 13 -23.93 28.13 -38.95
C ASP A 13 -24.20 28.09 -40.47
N PRO A 14 -25.02 29.01 -41.04
CA PRO A 14 -25.19 29.13 -42.49
C PRO A 14 -23.89 29.45 -43.24
N ALA A 15 -22.83 29.88 -42.55
CA ALA A 15 -21.51 30.17 -43.10
C ALA A 15 -20.45 29.06 -42.87
N GLY A 16 -20.78 27.98 -42.15
CA GLY A 16 -19.91 26.82 -41.93
C GLY A 16 -18.76 27.02 -40.90
N ASP A 17 -18.79 28.10 -40.13
CA ASP A 17 -17.90 28.41 -39.02
C ASP A 17 -18.47 27.92 -37.67
N TYR A 18 -17.87 26.85 -37.16
CA TYR A 18 -18.17 26.26 -35.85
C TYR A 18 -17.13 26.64 -34.78
N SER A 19 -16.33 27.69 -34.99
CA SER A 19 -15.20 28.02 -34.12
C SER A 19 -15.57 28.47 -32.71
N THR A 20 -16.83 28.87 -32.46
CA THR A 20 -17.33 29.29 -31.15
C THR A 20 -18.64 28.59 -30.77
N PRO A 21 -18.73 27.89 -29.62
CA PRO A 21 -20.00 27.35 -29.11
C PRO A 21 -20.99 28.45 -28.74
N GLU A 22 -22.27 28.24 -29.04
CA GLU A 22 -23.36 29.13 -28.64
C GLU A 22 -23.80 28.90 -27.19
N GLY A 23 -23.50 27.73 -26.65
CA GLY A 23 -23.75 27.39 -25.26
C GLY A 23 -22.71 26.39 -24.78
N THR A 24 -22.34 26.51 -23.51
CA THR A 24 -21.50 25.53 -22.83
C THR A 24 -22.14 25.20 -21.49
N ASP A 25 -22.16 23.93 -21.16
CA ASP A 25 -22.51 23.47 -19.82
C ASP A 25 -21.50 22.43 -19.37
N THR A 26 -21.15 22.47 -18.08
CA THR A 26 -20.16 21.57 -17.50
C THR A 26 -20.69 20.98 -16.21
N THR A 27 -20.48 19.68 -16.02
CA THR A 27 -20.79 19.07 -14.74
C THR A 27 -19.85 19.62 -13.66
N PRO A 28 -20.28 19.69 -12.38
CA PRO A 28 -19.36 19.91 -11.27
C PRO A 28 -18.23 18.89 -11.28
N ASP A 29 -17.09 19.27 -10.69
CA ASP A 29 -15.98 18.34 -10.49
C ASP A 29 -16.40 17.19 -9.57
N TYR A 30 -16.28 15.96 -10.06
CA TYR A 30 -16.48 14.76 -9.25
C TYR A 30 -15.14 14.25 -8.74
N ASN A 31 -15.01 14.12 -7.41
CA ASN A 31 -13.84 13.53 -6.79
C ASN A 31 -13.77 12.02 -7.09
N VAL A 32 -12.60 11.57 -7.55
CA VAL A 32 -12.29 10.16 -7.76
C VAL A 32 -11.59 9.62 -6.52
N ASP A 33 -12.29 8.77 -5.77
CA ASP A 33 -11.72 8.00 -4.69
C ASP A 33 -10.96 6.79 -5.24
N ARG A 34 -9.64 6.82 -5.12
CA ARG A 34 -8.79 5.67 -5.43
C ARG A 34 -8.79 4.71 -4.25
N ALA A 35 -9.70 3.73 -4.27
CA ALA A 35 -9.61 2.60 -3.38
C ALA A 35 -8.50 1.65 -3.85
N SER A 36 -7.56 1.34 -2.95
CA SER A 36 -6.63 0.22 -3.08
C SER A 36 -6.87 -0.74 -1.92
N THR A 37 -7.19 -1.98 -2.23
CA THR A 37 -7.31 -3.08 -1.28
C THR A 37 -5.93 -3.68 -1.08
N LEU A 38 -5.56 -3.94 0.17
CA LEU A 38 -4.29 -4.54 0.53
C LEU A 38 -4.53 -5.90 1.17
N SER A 39 -3.68 -6.86 0.84
CA SER A 39 -3.53 -8.11 1.58
C SER A 39 -2.10 -8.25 2.09
N ILE A 40 -1.94 -9.08 3.12
CA ILE A 40 -0.63 -9.36 3.73
C ILE A 40 -0.53 -10.84 4.10
N THR A 41 0.60 -11.46 3.77
CA THR A 41 0.95 -12.81 4.25
C THR A 41 2.21 -12.73 5.08
N LYS A 42 2.31 -13.54 6.15
CA LYS A 42 3.47 -13.64 7.03
C LYS A 42 3.94 -15.08 7.10
N VAL A 43 5.22 -15.32 6.83
CA VAL A 43 5.81 -16.66 6.85
C VAL A 43 7.09 -16.61 7.67
N ALA A 44 7.25 -17.51 8.63
CA ALA A 44 8.49 -17.66 9.40
C ALA A 44 9.58 -18.31 8.53
N ASP A 45 10.84 -17.98 8.78
CA ASP A 45 11.99 -18.60 8.13
C ASP A 45 12.30 -20.02 8.66
N ALA A 46 11.77 -20.37 9.82
CA ALA A 46 11.88 -21.69 10.43
C ALA A 46 10.58 -22.15 11.10
N ASP A 47 10.31 -23.46 11.06
CA ASP A 47 9.18 -24.08 11.75
C ASP A 47 9.39 -24.19 13.28
N ARG A 48 10.65 -24.13 13.72
CA ARG A 48 11.06 -24.15 15.13
C ARG A 48 12.26 -23.24 15.33
N VAL A 49 12.33 -22.63 16.50
CA VAL A 49 13.42 -21.78 16.95
C VAL A 49 13.76 -22.16 18.39
N THR A 50 15.04 -22.15 18.74
CA THR A 50 15.47 -22.44 20.12
C THR A 50 15.21 -21.21 20.99
N ALA A 51 14.80 -21.43 22.24
CA ALA A 51 14.68 -20.34 23.19
C ALA A 51 16.03 -19.61 23.34
N GLY A 52 16.01 -18.27 23.34
CA GLY A 52 17.20 -17.42 23.35
C GLY A 52 17.82 -17.15 21.97
N GLU A 53 17.29 -17.71 20.87
CA GLU A 53 17.71 -17.40 19.50
C GLU A 53 16.78 -16.39 18.83
N SER A 54 17.21 -15.87 17.68
CA SER A 54 16.39 -14.98 16.84
C SER A 54 15.70 -15.76 15.71
N ILE A 55 14.54 -15.27 15.30
CA ILE A 55 13.74 -15.77 14.18
C ILE A 55 13.39 -14.62 13.24
N SER A 56 13.25 -14.88 11.95
CA SER A 56 12.78 -13.89 10.98
C SER A 56 11.43 -14.28 10.38
N PHE A 57 10.62 -13.26 10.06
CA PHE A 57 9.36 -13.44 9.35
C PHE A 57 9.36 -12.61 8.07
N MET A 58 9.00 -13.24 6.97
CA MET A 58 8.80 -12.57 5.69
C MET A 58 7.33 -12.17 5.55
N LEU A 59 7.09 -10.87 5.57
CA LEU A 59 5.82 -10.25 5.18
C LEU A 59 5.80 -10.01 3.68
N THR A 60 4.70 -10.34 3.02
CA THR A 60 4.43 -9.92 1.64
C THR A 60 3.15 -9.11 1.63
N ILE A 61 3.27 -7.82 1.35
CA ILE A 61 2.16 -6.88 1.21
C ILE A 61 1.81 -6.80 -0.27
N THR A 62 0.54 -7.01 -0.62
CA THR A 62 0.08 -7.03 -2.02
C THR A 62 -0.96 -5.95 -2.23
N ASN A 63 -0.85 -5.21 -3.34
CA ASN A 63 -1.92 -4.33 -3.81
C ASN A 63 -2.92 -5.11 -4.64
N ASP A 64 -4.06 -5.47 -4.06
CA ASP A 64 -5.13 -6.20 -4.74
C ASP A 64 -6.00 -5.29 -5.63
N GLY A 65 -5.74 -3.98 -5.63
CA GLY A 65 -6.46 -3.01 -6.45
C GLY A 65 -7.83 -2.63 -5.86
N PRO A 66 -8.71 -1.97 -6.64
CA PRO A 66 -8.66 -1.77 -8.10
C PRO A 66 -7.67 -0.71 -8.59
N SER A 67 -7.16 0.17 -7.72
CA SER A 67 -6.20 1.22 -8.10
C SER A 67 -4.75 0.87 -7.76
N ALA A 68 -3.81 1.43 -8.52
CA ALA A 68 -2.39 1.44 -8.13
C ALA A 68 -2.16 2.33 -6.90
N ILE A 69 -1.23 1.96 -6.04
CA ILE A 69 -0.80 2.76 -4.90
C ILE A 69 0.28 3.73 -5.40
N GLN A 70 0.09 5.03 -5.21
CA GLN A 70 1.04 6.04 -5.65
C GLN A 70 2.26 6.11 -4.72
N SER A 71 3.34 6.74 -5.19
CA SER A 71 4.49 7.06 -4.34
C SER A 71 4.09 7.96 -3.15
N GLY A 72 4.82 7.84 -2.04
CA GLY A 72 4.61 8.60 -0.82
C GLY A 72 3.43 8.15 0.05
N LYS A 73 2.75 7.04 -0.28
CA LYS A 73 1.71 6.47 0.58
C LYS A 73 2.31 5.69 1.73
N ILE A 74 1.65 5.76 2.89
CA ILE A 74 2.07 5.12 4.13
C ILE A 74 1.15 3.93 4.40
N ILE A 75 1.74 2.76 4.63
CA ILE A 75 1.06 1.52 5.03
C ILE A 75 1.51 1.22 6.46
N SER A 76 0.58 1.22 7.41
CA SER A 76 0.87 0.93 8.82
C SER A 76 0.83 -0.57 9.10
N LEU A 77 1.85 -1.07 9.76
CA LEU A 77 1.97 -2.45 10.24
C LEU A 77 1.85 -2.45 11.76
N GLY A 78 0.94 -3.27 12.27
CA GLY A 78 0.73 -3.48 13.71
C GLY A 78 0.91 -4.95 14.07
N GLU A 79 1.81 -5.22 14.99
CA GLU A 79 2.16 -6.56 15.42
C GLU A 79 1.66 -6.83 16.84
N ARG A 80 1.34 -8.10 17.12
CA ARG A 80 0.93 -8.57 18.45
C ARG A 80 1.64 -9.89 18.73
N PRO A 81 2.96 -9.87 18.98
CA PRO A 81 3.70 -11.08 19.27
C PRO A 81 3.17 -11.73 20.56
N SER A 82 3.20 -13.06 20.60
CA SER A 82 2.91 -13.83 21.81
C SER A 82 3.95 -13.54 22.90
N ALA A 83 3.63 -13.90 24.15
CA ALA A 83 4.61 -13.83 25.23
C ALA A 83 5.86 -14.66 24.86
N GLY A 84 7.04 -14.11 25.14
CA GLY A 84 8.32 -14.72 24.80
C GLY A 84 8.85 -14.41 23.40
N LEU A 85 8.20 -13.52 22.64
CA LEU A 85 8.71 -13.05 21.35
C LEU A 85 8.80 -11.51 21.33
N THR A 86 10.00 -10.98 21.05
CA THR A 86 10.24 -9.52 20.98
C THR A 86 10.68 -9.14 19.59
N ILE A 87 9.90 -8.30 18.90
CA ILE A 87 10.28 -7.81 17.56
C ILE A 87 11.39 -6.78 17.70
N THR A 88 12.50 -7.01 16.99
CA THR A 88 13.71 -6.19 17.05
C THR A 88 13.81 -5.22 15.89
N GLY A 89 13.26 -5.55 14.73
CA GLY A 89 13.41 -4.70 13.56
C GLY A 89 12.60 -5.12 12.34
N TYR A 90 12.61 -4.22 11.36
CA TYR A 90 11.96 -4.37 10.06
C TYR A 90 12.93 -3.96 8.97
N THR A 91 12.92 -4.65 7.84
CA THR A 91 13.73 -4.29 6.67
C THR A 91 12.97 -4.66 5.40
N VAL A 92 12.81 -3.70 4.47
CA VAL A 92 12.26 -4.03 3.14
C VAL A 92 13.31 -4.83 2.39
N THR A 93 12.94 -6.03 1.95
CA THR A 93 13.83 -6.92 1.20
C THR A 93 13.60 -6.83 -0.31
N SER A 94 12.41 -6.43 -0.74
CA SER A 94 12.05 -6.22 -2.15
C SER A 94 10.81 -5.32 -2.30
N GLY A 95 10.65 -4.75 -3.49
CA GLY A 95 9.55 -3.85 -3.84
C GLY A 95 9.84 -2.37 -3.59
N ASN A 96 8.95 -1.50 -4.07
CA ASN A 96 9.17 -0.05 -4.06
C ASN A 96 8.73 0.58 -2.73
N GLY A 97 9.37 0.22 -1.63
CA GLY A 97 9.07 0.76 -0.31
C GLY A 97 10.30 0.93 0.58
N THR A 98 10.18 1.80 1.57
CA THR A 98 11.08 1.89 2.72
C THR A 98 10.28 1.61 3.99
N VAL A 99 10.90 1.00 4.99
CA VAL A 99 10.25 0.70 6.27
C VAL A 99 10.93 1.46 7.40
N ALA A 100 10.14 2.00 8.31
CA ALA A 100 10.60 2.60 9.55
C ALA A 100 9.74 2.11 10.71
N GLY A 101 10.39 1.75 11.81
CA GLY A 101 9.70 1.25 13.00
C GLY A 101 10.50 0.16 13.71
N THR A 102 10.11 -0.09 14.94
CA THR A 102 10.69 -1.10 15.84
C THR A 102 9.61 -1.64 16.77
N GLY A 103 9.85 -2.80 17.37
CA GLY A 103 8.86 -3.44 18.24
C GLY A 103 7.57 -3.74 17.49
N ASN A 104 6.43 -3.35 18.09
CA ASN A 104 5.12 -3.81 17.64
C ASN A 104 4.47 -2.91 16.55
N SER A 105 5.20 -1.91 16.04
CA SER A 105 4.66 -0.99 15.04
C SER A 105 5.72 -0.59 14.02
N ALA A 106 5.35 -0.63 12.76
CA ALA A 106 6.17 -0.11 11.66
C ALA A 106 5.31 0.57 10.59
N THR A 107 5.92 1.42 9.79
CA THR A 107 5.30 2.04 8.64
C THR A 107 6.14 1.76 7.40
N VAL A 108 5.46 1.32 6.33
CA VAL A 108 6.05 1.17 5.01
C VAL A 108 5.64 2.38 4.17
N THR A 109 6.62 3.16 3.73
CA THR A 109 6.39 4.27 2.80
C THR A 109 6.72 3.82 1.38
N THR A 110 5.77 3.91 0.47
CA THR A 110 6.00 3.56 -0.94
C THR A 110 6.94 4.58 -1.59
N GLY A 111 8.07 4.13 -2.13
CA GLY A 111 9.02 4.99 -2.84
C GLY A 111 8.61 5.27 -4.29
N ALA A 112 7.85 4.37 -4.90
CA ALA A 112 7.32 4.50 -6.25
C ALA A 112 5.91 3.91 -6.35
N VAL A 113 5.30 3.99 -7.52
CA VAL A 113 3.99 3.39 -7.77
C VAL A 113 4.05 1.87 -7.58
N ILE A 114 3.08 1.32 -6.86
CA ILE A 114 2.82 -0.12 -6.76
C ILE A 114 1.62 -0.44 -7.65
N PRO A 115 1.79 -1.13 -8.79
CA PRO A 115 0.68 -1.49 -9.65
C PRO A 115 -0.28 -2.46 -8.95
N VAL A 116 -1.47 -2.68 -9.52
CA VAL A 116 -2.35 -3.77 -9.07
C VAL A 116 -1.64 -5.11 -9.28
N GLY A 117 -1.66 -5.97 -8.27
CA GLY A 117 -0.86 -7.20 -8.17
C GLY A 117 0.60 -6.98 -7.77
N GLY A 118 1.05 -5.73 -7.62
CA GLY A 118 2.39 -5.41 -7.14
C GLY A 118 2.58 -5.70 -5.65
N THR A 119 3.81 -6.07 -5.27
CA THR A 119 4.13 -6.48 -3.89
C THR A 119 5.27 -5.69 -3.28
N ILE A 120 5.26 -5.57 -1.95
CA ILE A 120 6.41 -5.14 -1.12
C ILE A 120 6.68 -6.25 -0.12
N THR A 121 7.93 -6.70 -0.02
CA THR A 121 8.33 -7.71 0.96
C THR A 121 9.14 -7.09 2.09
N VAL A 122 8.78 -7.43 3.32
CA VAL A 122 9.42 -6.91 4.53
C VAL A 122 9.86 -8.08 5.39
N SER A 123 11.15 -8.13 5.72
CA SER A 123 11.67 -9.02 6.76
C SER A 123 11.46 -8.37 8.13
N VAL A 124 10.93 -9.15 9.07
CA VAL A 124 10.74 -8.77 10.47
C VAL A 124 11.60 -9.69 11.31
N THR A 125 12.55 -9.13 12.05
CA THR A 125 13.38 -9.90 12.98
C THR A 125 12.80 -9.85 14.37
N ALA A 126 12.87 -10.96 15.08
CA ALA A 126 12.43 -11.05 16.47
C ALA A 126 13.35 -11.97 17.28
N ASP A 127 13.47 -11.67 18.57
CA ASP A 127 14.18 -12.50 19.54
C ASP A 127 13.18 -13.33 20.33
N VAL A 128 13.54 -14.60 20.55
CA VAL A 128 12.78 -15.53 21.38
C VAL A 128 13.38 -15.50 22.77
N ASP A 129 12.54 -15.27 23.78
CA ASP A 129 12.94 -15.27 25.18
C ASP A 129 13.55 -16.63 25.56
N ALA A 130 14.61 -16.61 26.38
CA ALA A 130 15.23 -17.83 26.90
C ALA A 130 14.27 -18.62 27.80
N ASP A 131 13.31 -17.94 28.44
CA ASP A 131 12.27 -18.54 29.26
C ASP A 131 10.95 -18.76 28.49
N ALA A 132 10.98 -18.62 27.15
CA ALA A 132 9.80 -18.86 26.33
C ALA A 132 9.29 -20.30 26.57
N PRO A 133 8.00 -20.48 26.90
CA PRO A 133 7.46 -21.80 27.17
C PRO A 133 7.56 -22.68 25.91
N ALA A 134 8.00 -23.93 26.09
CA ALA A 134 7.94 -24.92 25.03
C ALA A 134 6.48 -25.14 24.59
N THR A 135 6.29 -25.34 23.30
CA THR A 135 4.98 -25.71 22.71
C THR A 135 4.74 -27.21 22.78
#